data_AF-A0A2S6H6D6-F1
#
_entry.id   AF-A0A2S6H6D6-F1
#
_cell.length_a   1.000
_cell.length_b   1.000
_cell.length_c   1.000
_cell.angle_alpha   90.00
_cell.angle_beta   90.00
_cell.angle_gamma   90.00
#
_symmetry.space_group_name_H-M   'P 1'
#
loop_
_entity.id
_entity.type
_entity.pdbx_description
1 polymer ?
#
loop_
_entity_poly.entity_id
_entity_poly.type
_entity_poly.pdbx_seq_one_letter_code
_entity_poly.pdbx_strand_id
1 'polypeptide(L)'
;MTNQKISHEPMTNLFLLAFAGLCLAIALAIAWVLGFTLFFPDGGLAGLLVERADIIRAHIDYLMMAQFLFIFFLLFRQYAIDPPVWVVAACCFGAFFNPLSFLVRGLTPKPSVVATIPVEAHFPFQAGLSFTLTTVGFLTAVALVVRAAWKLRSAKNGG
;
A
#
# COMPACT_ATOMS: atom_id res chain seq x y z
N MET A 1 -19.49 -3.25 36.26
CA MET A 1 -18.52 -3.83 35.30
C MET A 1 -19.27 -4.17 34.04
N THR A 2 -19.18 -3.30 33.03
CA THR A 2 -19.89 -3.43 31.76
C THR A 2 -19.33 -4.64 31.02
N ASN A 3 -20.19 -5.60 30.72
CA ASN A 3 -19.86 -6.79 29.95
C ASN A 3 -19.56 -6.35 28.51
N GLN A 4 -18.30 -5.98 28.26
CA GLN A 4 -17.81 -5.59 26.95
C GLN A 4 -17.81 -6.87 26.09
N LYS A 5 -18.90 -7.08 25.35
CA LYS A 5 -19.00 -8.12 24.34
C LYS A 5 -17.83 -7.90 23.37
N ILE A 6 -16.79 -8.70 23.48
CA ILE A 6 -15.63 -8.62 22.57
C ILE A 6 -16.19 -8.97 21.19
N SER A 7 -16.43 -7.95 20.37
CA SER A 7 -16.80 -8.14 18.97
C SER A 7 -15.58 -8.72 18.26
N HIS A 8 -15.65 -10.00 17.91
CA HIS A 8 -14.62 -10.65 17.10
C HIS A 8 -14.61 -9.98 15.72
N GLU A 9 -13.53 -9.25 15.42
CA GLU A 9 -13.31 -8.72 14.08
C GLU A 9 -13.06 -9.87 13.11
N PRO A 10 -13.59 -9.81 11.87
CA PRO A 10 -13.26 -10.76 10.83
C PRO A 10 -11.73 -10.83 10.65
N MET A 11 -11.20 -12.05 10.48
CA MET A 11 -9.77 -12.27 10.28
C MET A 11 -9.21 -11.43 9.12
N THR A 12 -10.03 -11.23 8.09
CA THR A 12 -9.74 -10.43 6.90
C THR A 12 -9.52 -8.94 7.23
N ASN A 13 -10.27 -8.39 8.19
CA ASN A 13 -10.11 -7.00 8.64
C ASN A 13 -8.83 -6.83 9.46
N LEU A 14 -8.53 -7.78 10.36
CA LEU A 14 -7.28 -7.77 11.11
C LEU A 14 -6.06 -7.89 10.19
N PHE A 15 -6.16 -8.68 9.13
CA PHE A 15 -5.11 -8.80 8.13
C PHE A 15 -4.85 -7.46 7.42
N LEU A 16 -5.89 -6.74 6.99
CA LEU A 16 -5.74 -5.39 6.44
C LEU A 16 -5.02 -4.44 7.41
N LEU A 17 -5.41 -4.45 8.69
CA LEU A 17 -4.82 -3.60 9.71
C LEU A 17 -3.33 -3.92 9.92
N ALA A 18 -2.99 -5.19 10.07
CA ALA A 18 -1.61 -5.63 10.23
C ALA A 18 -0.75 -5.23 9.02
N PHE A 19 -1.31 -5.38 7.81
CA PHE A 19 -0.61 -5.04 6.57
C PHE A 19 -0.45 -3.52 6.37
N ALA A 20 -1.44 -2.73 6.78
CA ALA A 20 -1.33 -1.27 6.84
C ALA A 20 -0.17 -0.85 7.76
N GLY A 21 -0.05 -1.49 8.93
CA GLY A 21 1.06 -1.30 9.85
C GLY A 21 2.42 -1.66 9.23
N LEU A 22 2.50 -2.76 8.48
CA LEU A 22 3.71 -3.15 7.74
C LEU A 22 4.13 -2.08 6.73
N CYS A 23 3.22 -1.62 5.86
CA CYS A 23 3.49 -0.56 4.90
C CYS A 23 3.96 0.73 5.58
N LEU A 24 3.32 1.11 6.69
CA LEU A 24 3.71 2.29 7.47
C LEU A 24 5.12 2.12 8.07
N ALA A 25 5.43 0.96 8.64
CA ALA A 25 6.75 0.69 9.21
C ALA A 25 7.85 0.81 8.14
N ILE A 26 7.61 0.28 6.94
CA ILE A 26 8.53 0.43 5.80
C ILE A 26 8.68 1.90 5.41
N ALA A 27 7.57 2.63 5.29
CA ALA A 27 7.62 4.06 4.96
C ALA A 27 8.46 4.86 5.97
N LEU A 28 8.30 4.59 7.27
CA LEU A 28 9.07 5.24 8.34
C LEU A 28 10.55 4.84 8.30
N ALA A 29 10.87 3.58 8.00
CA ALA A 29 12.24 3.16 7.79
C ALA A 29 12.91 3.91 6.64
N ILE A 30 12.20 4.08 5.50
CA ILE A 30 12.71 4.86 4.37
C ILE A 30 12.88 6.34 4.77
N ALA A 31 11.94 6.90 5.55
CA ALA A 31 12.06 8.28 6.05
C ALA A 31 13.33 8.48 6.90
N TRP A 32 13.63 7.53 7.79
CA TRP A 32 14.87 7.55 8.58
C TRP A 32 16.11 7.48 7.70
N VAL A 33 16.14 6.59 6.70
CA VAL A 33 17.27 6.49 5.75
C VAL A 33 17.45 7.79 4.96
N LEU A 34 16.37 8.37 4.44
CA LEU A 34 16.41 9.64 3.70
C LEU A 34 16.82 10.82 4.58
N GLY A 35 16.38 10.83 5.85
CA GLY A 35 16.76 11.83 6.83
C GLY A 35 18.23 11.71 7.21
N PHE A 36 18.72 10.51 7.51
CA PHE A 36 20.12 10.28 7.85
C PHE A 36 21.06 10.69 6.71
N THR A 37 20.73 10.31 5.47
CA THR A 37 21.55 10.65 4.29
C THR A 37 21.50 12.14 3.92
N LEU A 38 20.51 12.90 4.42
CA LEU A 38 20.50 14.35 4.29
C LEU A 38 21.57 15.02 5.17
N PHE A 39 21.82 14.49 6.37
CA PHE A 39 22.82 15.03 7.30
C PHE A 39 24.22 14.45 7.08
N PHE A 40 24.32 13.24 6.49
CA PHE A 40 25.58 12.57 6.19
C PHE A 40 25.66 12.18 4.70
N PRO A 41 25.79 13.17 3.79
CA PRO A 41 25.72 12.95 2.34
C PRO A 41 26.88 12.12 1.79
N ASP A 42 28.05 12.16 2.44
CA ASP A 42 29.24 11.38 2.04
C ASP A 42 29.35 10.03 2.78
N GLY A 43 28.32 9.65 3.55
CA GLY A 43 28.30 8.39 4.29
C GLY A 43 28.03 7.18 3.38
N GLY A 44 28.52 6.01 3.78
CA GLY A 44 28.32 4.76 3.01
C GLY A 44 26.84 4.43 2.72
N LEU A 45 25.93 4.85 3.62
CA LEU A 45 24.47 4.69 3.41
C LEU A 45 23.94 5.59 2.28
N ALA A 46 24.47 6.81 2.13
CA ALA A 46 24.09 7.72 1.05
C ALA A 46 24.55 7.18 -0.30
N GLY A 47 25.72 6.51 -0.34
CA GLY A 47 26.21 5.82 -1.53
C GLY A 47 25.34 4.67 -2.02
N LEU A 48 24.45 4.11 -1.19
CA LEU A 48 23.48 3.08 -1.60
C LEU A 48 22.24 3.67 -2.29
N LEU A 49 21.97 4.97 -2.13
CA LEU A 49 20.82 5.64 -2.73
C LEU A 49 21.16 6.10 -4.14
N VAL A 50 21.01 5.21 -5.13
CA VAL A 50 21.35 5.47 -6.53
C VAL A 50 20.47 6.57 -7.13
N GLU A 51 19.16 6.49 -6.92
CA GLU A 51 18.19 7.45 -7.45
C GLU A 51 17.26 7.93 -6.32
N ARG A 52 17.68 9.00 -5.63
CA ARG A 52 16.98 9.54 -4.47
C ARG A 52 15.51 9.90 -4.78
N ALA A 53 15.22 10.37 -5.99
CA ALA A 53 13.85 10.70 -6.40
C ALA A 53 12.93 9.48 -6.39
N ASP A 54 13.41 8.31 -6.83
CA ASP A 54 12.62 7.07 -6.84
C ASP A 54 12.45 6.51 -5.42
N ILE A 55 13.42 6.71 -4.52
CA ILE A 55 13.28 6.34 -3.11
C ILE A 55 12.24 7.23 -2.40
N ILE A 56 12.22 8.53 -2.69
CA ILE A 56 11.18 9.45 -2.18
C ILE A 56 9.80 9.04 -2.72
N ARG A 57 9.69 8.68 -4.00
CA ARG A 57 8.44 8.17 -4.58
C ARG A 57 7.97 6.89 -3.87
N ALA A 58 8.86 5.93 -3.64
CA ALA A 58 8.57 4.74 -2.85
C ALA A 58 8.08 5.07 -1.44
N HIS A 59 8.74 6.01 -0.75
CA HIS A 59 8.33 6.46 0.59
C HIS A 59 6.90 7.01 0.60
N ILE A 60 6.60 7.95 -0.30
CA ILE A 60 5.27 8.57 -0.41
C ILE A 60 4.23 7.53 -0.78
N ASP A 61 4.54 6.64 -1.73
CA ASP A 61 3.59 5.62 -2.17
C ASP A 61 3.30 4.61 -1.05
N TYR A 62 4.31 4.18 -0.27
CA TYR A 62 4.07 3.36 0.93
C TYR A 62 3.19 4.07 1.98
N LEU A 63 3.37 5.39 2.20
CA LEU A 63 2.49 6.16 3.09
C LEU A 63 1.05 6.17 2.59
N MET A 64 0.84 6.43 1.30
CA MET A 64 -0.49 6.46 0.69
C MET A 64 -1.16 5.08 0.75
N MET A 65 -0.42 4.01 0.45
CA MET A 65 -0.92 2.64 0.52
C MET A 65 -1.29 2.25 1.96
N ALA A 66 -0.43 2.56 2.94
CA ALA A 66 -0.75 2.36 4.35
C ALA A 66 -2.03 3.10 4.75
N GLN A 67 -2.15 4.37 4.37
CA GLN A 67 -3.31 5.19 4.66
C GLN A 67 -4.60 4.60 4.06
N PHE A 68 -4.57 4.15 2.81
CA PHE A 68 -5.74 3.50 2.19
C PHE A 68 -6.15 2.23 2.92
N LEU A 69 -5.20 1.36 3.28
CA LEU A 69 -5.49 0.15 4.03
C LEU A 69 -6.10 0.46 5.42
N PHE A 70 -5.58 1.45 6.15
CA PHE A 70 -6.19 1.91 7.41
C PHE A 70 -7.61 2.44 7.20
N ILE A 71 -7.83 3.27 6.17
CA ILE A 71 -9.15 3.82 5.85
C ILE A 71 -10.14 2.68 5.56
N PHE A 72 -9.78 1.71 4.72
CA PHE A 72 -10.70 0.61 4.41
C PHE A 72 -10.93 -0.32 5.59
N PHE A 73 -9.92 -0.58 6.43
CA PHE A 73 -10.12 -1.28 7.70
C PHE A 73 -11.18 -0.57 8.57
N LEU A 74 -11.02 0.75 8.78
CA LEU A 74 -11.95 1.53 9.58
C LEU A 74 -13.35 1.58 8.97
N LEU A 75 -13.46 1.72 7.64
CA LEU A 75 -14.75 1.73 6.93
C LEU A 75 -15.44 0.36 6.99
N PHE A 76 -14.71 -0.74 6.80
CA PHE A 76 -15.28 -2.08 6.92
C PHE A 76 -15.78 -2.35 8.33
N ARG A 77 -15.02 -1.94 9.36
CA ARG A 77 -15.48 -2.00 10.75
C ARG A 77 -16.71 -1.12 10.99
N GLN A 78 -16.70 0.13 10.50
CA GLN A 78 -17.80 1.09 10.68
C GLN A 78 -19.12 0.60 10.08
N TYR A 79 -19.07 -0.04 8.91
CA TYR A 79 -20.26 -0.54 8.21
C TYR A 79 -20.53 -2.03 8.45
N ALA A 80 -19.81 -2.67 9.38
CA ALA A 80 -19.89 -4.11 9.67
C ALA A 80 -19.78 -4.98 8.40
N ILE A 81 -18.86 -4.60 7.49
CA ILE A 81 -18.56 -5.33 6.27
C ILE A 81 -17.54 -6.43 6.58
N ASP A 82 -17.84 -7.65 6.19
CA ASP A 82 -16.86 -8.74 6.07
C ASP A 82 -16.39 -8.81 4.62
N PRO A 83 -15.21 -8.23 4.29
CA PRO A 83 -14.76 -8.17 2.91
C PRO A 83 -14.32 -9.57 2.43
N PRO A 84 -14.57 -9.92 1.16
CA PRO A 84 -14.06 -11.17 0.59
C PRO A 84 -12.53 -11.23 0.68
N VAL A 85 -12.00 -12.42 0.99
CA VAL A 85 -10.55 -12.66 1.15
C VAL A 85 -9.75 -12.18 -0.06
N TRP A 86 -10.26 -12.39 -1.28
CA TRP A 86 -9.58 -11.96 -2.50
C TRP A 86 -9.43 -10.44 -2.61
N VAL A 87 -10.41 -9.66 -2.10
CA VAL A 87 -10.35 -8.18 -2.11
C VAL A 87 -9.21 -7.73 -1.21
N VAL A 88 -9.15 -8.28 0.01
CA VAL A 88 -8.09 -7.98 0.97
C VAL A 88 -6.72 -8.39 0.42
N ALA A 89 -6.61 -9.59 -0.17
CA ALA A 89 -5.38 -10.05 -0.78
C ALA A 89 -4.92 -9.13 -1.93
N ALA A 90 -5.83 -8.70 -2.80
CA ALA A 90 -5.54 -7.79 -3.91
C ALA A 90 -5.07 -6.41 -3.41
N CYS A 91 -5.74 -5.84 -2.40
CA CYS A 91 -5.34 -4.59 -1.75
C CYS A 91 -3.94 -4.70 -1.14
N CYS A 92 -3.68 -5.73 -0.33
CA CYS A 92 -2.39 -5.91 0.34
C CYS A 92 -1.26 -6.18 -0.66
N PHE A 93 -1.49 -7.03 -1.65
CA PHE A 93 -0.48 -7.30 -2.68
C PHE A 93 -0.09 -6.00 -3.41
N GLY A 94 -1.09 -5.27 -3.90
CA GLY A 94 -0.87 -4.00 -4.58
C GLY A 94 -0.17 -2.95 -3.73
N ALA A 95 -0.62 -2.80 -2.47
CA ALA A 95 -0.06 -1.88 -1.49
C ALA A 95 1.42 -2.12 -1.19
N PHE A 96 1.88 -3.37 -1.29
CA PHE A 96 3.28 -3.71 -1.07
C PHE A 96 4.13 -3.59 -2.33
N PHE A 97 3.65 -4.16 -3.44
CA PHE A 97 4.46 -4.31 -4.64
C PHE A 97 4.52 -3.05 -5.50
N ASN A 98 3.53 -2.14 -5.43
CA ASN A 98 3.62 -0.87 -6.17
C ASN A 98 4.80 -0.03 -5.66
N PRO A 99 4.90 0.30 -4.36
CA PRO A 99 5.99 1.14 -3.89
C PRO A 99 7.34 0.42 -3.95
N LEU A 100 7.34 -0.92 -3.80
CA LEU A 100 8.56 -1.74 -3.87
C LEU A 100 9.29 -1.56 -5.21
N SER A 101 8.56 -1.44 -6.31
CA SER A 101 9.17 -1.26 -7.64
C SER A 101 10.02 0.03 -7.72
N PHE A 102 9.53 1.13 -7.12
CA PHE A 102 10.28 2.38 -7.02
C PHE A 102 11.46 2.26 -6.06
N LEU A 103 11.29 1.53 -4.94
CA LEU A 103 12.36 1.32 -3.98
C LEU A 103 13.52 0.52 -4.59
N VAL A 104 13.21 -0.60 -5.24
CA VAL A 104 14.20 -1.43 -5.95
C VAL A 104 14.91 -0.60 -7.02
N ARG A 105 14.17 0.16 -7.81
CA ARG A 105 14.74 1.05 -8.82
C ARG A 105 15.65 2.13 -8.22
N GLY A 106 15.25 2.70 -7.08
CA GLY A 106 16.01 3.72 -6.35
C GLY A 106 17.35 3.21 -5.78
N LEU A 107 17.45 1.90 -5.55
CA LEU A 107 18.64 1.24 -5.00
C LEU A 107 19.48 0.52 -6.06
N THR A 108 18.96 0.31 -7.28
CA THR A 108 19.65 -0.47 -8.32
C THR A 108 20.51 0.45 -9.20
N PRO A 109 21.83 0.17 -9.35
CA PRO A 109 22.68 0.89 -10.28
C PRO A 109 22.16 0.82 -11.71
N LYS A 110 22.10 1.96 -12.42
CA LYS A 110 21.76 1.97 -13.85
C LYS A 110 22.90 1.27 -14.62
N PRO A 111 22.60 0.35 -15.54
CA PRO A 111 23.62 -0.24 -16.41
C PRO A 111 24.40 0.86 -17.14
N SER A 112 25.72 0.77 -17.15
CA SER A 112 26.57 1.65 -17.95
C SER A 112 26.19 1.51 -19.43
N VAL A 113 26.07 2.64 -20.13
CA VAL A 113 25.61 2.82 -21.53
C VAL A 113 26.34 1.95 -22.58
N VAL A 114 27.34 1.17 -22.18
CA VAL A 114 28.21 0.35 -23.04
C VAL A 114 27.60 -1.03 -23.40
N ALA A 115 26.50 -1.46 -22.78
CA ALA A 115 25.80 -2.70 -23.15
C ALA A 115 24.57 -2.40 -24.04
N THR A 116 24.81 -2.02 -25.29
CA THR A 116 23.77 -1.87 -26.32
C THR A 116 23.22 -3.24 -26.75
N ILE A 117 22.13 -3.64 -26.11
CA ILE A 117 21.06 -4.38 -26.78
C ILE A 117 19.80 -3.52 -26.55
N PRO A 118 19.07 -3.10 -27.59
CA PRO A 118 17.82 -2.37 -27.40
C PRO A 118 16.82 -3.35 -26.78
N VAL A 119 16.74 -3.34 -25.44
CA VAL A 119 15.66 -4.03 -24.73
C VAL A 119 14.42 -3.20 -25.04
N GLU A 120 13.61 -3.71 -25.96
CA GLU A 120 12.30 -3.15 -26.28
C GLU A 120 11.55 -2.86 -24.97
N ALA A 121 11.09 -1.62 -24.83
CA ALA A 121 10.54 -1.09 -23.59
C ALA A 121 9.18 -1.74 -23.30
N HIS A 122 9.20 -2.93 -22.71
CA HIS A 122 8.00 -3.62 -22.26
C HIS A 122 7.66 -3.17 -20.85
N PHE A 123 6.37 -2.91 -20.61
CA PHE A 123 5.91 -2.70 -19.25
C PHE A 123 6.14 -3.99 -18.44
N PRO A 124 6.88 -3.96 -17.31
CA PRO A 124 7.20 -5.16 -16.57
C PRO A 124 5.91 -5.87 -16.14
N PHE A 125 5.80 -7.16 -16.46
CA PHE A 125 4.59 -7.95 -16.14
C PHE A 125 4.22 -7.86 -14.66
N GLN A 126 5.22 -7.91 -13.76
CA GLN A 126 5.01 -7.75 -12.32
C GLN A 126 4.41 -6.39 -11.95
N ALA A 127 4.85 -5.31 -12.59
CA ALA A 127 4.27 -3.98 -12.38
C ALA A 127 2.82 -3.95 -12.87
N GLY A 128 2.53 -4.53 -14.05
CA GLY A 128 1.17 -4.69 -14.59
C GLY A 128 0.24 -5.42 -13.65
N LEU A 129 0.69 -6.56 -13.13
CA LEU A 129 -0.07 -7.34 -12.17
C LEU A 129 -0.34 -6.55 -10.88
N SER A 130 0.68 -5.90 -10.33
CA SER A 130 0.56 -5.12 -9.09
C SER A 130 -0.41 -3.95 -9.23
N PHE A 131 -0.27 -3.12 -10.28
CA PHE A 131 -1.19 -2.01 -10.53
C PHE A 131 -2.62 -2.49 -10.76
N THR A 132 -2.79 -3.59 -11.49
CA THR A 132 -4.12 -4.17 -11.75
C THR A 132 -4.76 -4.64 -10.45
N LEU A 133 -4.05 -5.43 -9.64
CA LEU A 133 -4.56 -5.92 -8.36
C LEU A 133 -4.87 -4.78 -7.38
N THR A 134 -4.01 -3.76 -7.34
CA THR A 134 -4.24 -2.54 -6.56
C THR A 134 -5.55 -1.88 -6.97
N THR A 135 -5.73 -1.67 -8.27
CA THR A 135 -6.88 -0.96 -8.82
C THR A 135 -8.17 -1.73 -8.56
N VAL A 136 -8.18 -3.02 -8.91
CA VAL A 136 -9.36 -3.88 -8.73
C VAL A 136 -9.68 -4.05 -7.25
N GLY A 137 -8.68 -4.28 -6.40
CA GLY A 137 -8.86 -4.43 -4.95
C GLY A 137 -9.49 -3.20 -4.32
N PHE A 138 -8.86 -2.03 -4.50
CA PHE A 138 -9.35 -0.80 -3.87
C PHE A 138 -10.68 -0.32 -4.44
N LEU A 139 -10.92 -0.42 -5.76
CA LEU A 139 -12.22 -0.06 -6.33
C LEU A 139 -13.33 -0.99 -5.84
N THR A 140 -13.04 -2.27 -5.65
CA THR A 140 -14.01 -3.20 -5.06
C THR A 140 -14.29 -2.84 -3.59
N ALA A 141 -13.26 -2.51 -2.82
CA ALA A 141 -13.40 -2.05 -1.45
C ALA A 141 -14.29 -0.80 -1.36
N VAL A 142 -14.08 0.19 -2.23
CA VAL A 142 -14.95 1.38 -2.35
C VAL A 142 -16.39 0.96 -2.64
N ALA A 143 -16.61 0.11 -3.65
CA ALA A 143 -17.95 -0.31 -4.03
C ALA A 143 -18.71 -1.01 -2.89
N LEU A 144 -18.02 -1.84 -2.09
CA LEU A 144 -18.58 -2.48 -0.91
C LEU A 144 -19.00 -1.45 0.15
N VAL A 145 -18.12 -0.52 0.50
CA VAL A 145 -18.41 0.54 1.49
C VAL A 145 -19.57 1.41 1.05
N VAL A 146 -19.54 1.85 -0.21
CA VAL A 146 -20.54 2.73 -0.79
C VAL A 146 -21.92 2.05 -0.84
N ARG A 147 -21.97 0.77 -1.24
CA ARG A 147 -23.21 -0.03 -1.19
C ARG A 147 -23.76 -0.15 0.23
N ALA A 148 -22.91 -0.38 1.23
CA ALA A 148 -23.33 -0.48 2.62
C ALA A 148 -23.87 0.86 3.15
N ALA A 149 -23.17 1.96 2.85
CA ALA A 149 -23.60 3.30 3.22
C ALA A 149 -24.96 3.68 2.63
N TRP A 150 -25.20 3.34 1.34
CA TRP A 150 -26.50 3.58 0.71
C TRP A 150 -27.63 2.77 1.34
N LYS A 151 -27.41 1.48 1.63
CA LYS A 151 -28.42 0.65 2.31
C LYS A 151 -28.80 1.22 3.68
N LEU A 152 -27.81 1.64 4.46
CA LEU A 152 -28.03 2.25 5.78
C LEU A 152 -28.86 3.54 5.67
N ARG A 153 -28.55 4.40 4.69
CA ARG A 153 -29.31 5.63 4.43
C ARG A 153 -30.75 5.34 4.02
N SER A 154 -30.98 4.40 3.11
CA SER A 154 -32.33 4.05 2.65
C SER A 154 -33.19 3.48 3.77
N ALA A 155 -32.62 2.65 4.65
CA ALA A 155 -33.32 2.14 5.83
C ALA A 155 -33.77 3.25 6.79
N LYS A 156 -32.95 4.29 6.97
CA LYS A 156 -33.27 5.44 7.82
C LYS A 156 -34.38 6.34 7.24
N ASN A 157 -34.52 6.40 5.93
CA ASN A 157 -35.50 7.25 5.25
C ASN A 157 -36.86 6.56 5.00
N GLY A 158 -36.93 5.23 5.15
CA GLY A 158 -38.12 4.42 4.86
C GLY A 158 -38.86 3.90 6.09
N GLY A 159 -38.44 4.28 7.30
CA GLY A 159 -39.13 4.01 8.57
C GLY A 159 -39.50 5.31 9.26
#